data_AF-A0A0V1IUS2-F1
#
_entry.id   AF-A0A0V1IUS2-F1
#
_cell.length_a   1.000
_cell.length_b   1.000
_cell.length_c   1.000
_cell.angle_alpha   90.00
_cell.angle_beta   90.00
_cell.angle_gamma   90.00
#
_symmetry.space_group_name_H-M   'P 1'
#
loop_
_entity.id
_entity.type
_entity.pdbx_description
1 polymer ?
#
loop_
_entity_poly.entity_id
_entity_poly.type
_entity_poly.pdbx_seq_one_letter_code
_entity_poly.pdbx_strand_id
1 'polypeptide(L)'
;MNLLKVVSFFNAKVEVVSSSKRFMSGDLQKVYILSACRTPIGSFRSAFASIKAPELGSIAIKAAVDQAGLIEYFFQIIRIINIFKKLYCNFLDISPQIIQEVYMGNVLQAYSGQAPARQALLGAGLSNSIPATTVNNVCASGLKAAMIAAQNLMCNHSETIVAGGMESMSNVPFYLPRTEIPYGGTEIKDGIVYDGLWDVYNQIHMGSCAEKTAKEQCISREAQDEYAKLSYERSASAWERGIFNDEVVPVTVKQRGNVKIVSEDEEYRRVDFSRFASLKPAFNKDGTGTITAANASTLNDGACALVLMNATGIEKYSAKPKAEIICFADAATAPIDFPIAPVAAIEKVLKISGMKKEDISLWEINEAFSVVALANMKLLQLEETKVNIHGGAVSIGHPLGMSGARILTHLVHSLKANEYGIAAICNGGGGASAMLIKKI
;
A
#
# COMPACT_ATOMS: atom_id res chain seq x y z
N MET A 1 59.11 10.36 26.64
CA MET A 1 58.69 9.18 25.86
C MET A 1 57.21 8.94 26.15
N ASN A 2 56.37 9.10 25.13
CA ASN A 2 54.91 9.18 25.19
C ASN A 2 54.26 7.84 25.59
N LEU A 3 53.31 7.87 26.54
CA LEU A 3 52.31 6.82 26.70
C LEU A 3 51.00 7.41 27.25
N LEU A 4 50.34 8.25 26.44
CA LEU A 4 48.98 8.73 26.67
C LEU A 4 48.39 9.15 25.32
N LYS A 5 47.90 8.18 24.55
CA LYS A 5 46.98 8.36 23.40
C LYS A 5 46.56 6.97 22.87
N VAL A 6 45.54 6.39 23.47
CA VAL A 6 44.58 5.57 22.72
C VAL A 6 43.21 6.12 23.09
N VAL A 7 42.75 7.02 22.23
CA VAL A 7 41.46 7.69 22.31
C VAL A 7 40.37 6.68 22.01
N SER A 8 39.38 6.64 22.88
CA SER A 8 38.10 5.97 22.70
C SER A 8 37.46 6.33 21.36
N PHE A 9 37.22 5.33 20.52
CA PHE A 9 36.23 5.41 19.45
C PHE A 9 35.38 4.14 19.55
N PHE A 10 34.06 4.30 19.45
CA PHE A 10 32.97 3.34 19.70
C PHE A 10 32.27 3.42 21.07
N ASN A 11 31.66 4.58 21.35
CA ASN A 11 30.37 4.60 22.03
C ASN A 11 29.31 4.93 20.97
N ALA A 12 28.79 3.91 20.28
CA ALA A 12 27.51 4.05 19.60
C ALA A 12 26.45 4.24 20.69
N LYS A 13 25.96 5.47 20.88
CA LYS A 13 24.81 5.73 21.74
C LYS A 13 23.61 4.98 21.16
N VAL A 14 23.27 3.84 21.76
CA VAL A 14 21.94 3.25 21.61
C VAL A 14 21.00 4.11 22.45
N GLU A 15 20.25 5.01 21.81
CA GLU A 15 19.14 5.69 22.48
C GLU A 15 18.01 4.68 22.68
N VAL A 16 17.60 4.49 23.94
CA VAL A 16 16.38 3.76 24.27
C VAL A 16 15.21 4.68 23.96
N VAL A 17 14.44 4.37 22.92
CA VAL A 17 13.35 5.23 22.40
C VAL A 17 12.00 4.98 23.12
N SER A 18 11.90 4.08 24.11
CA SER A 18 10.62 3.91 24.83
C SER A 18 10.73 3.54 26.31
N SER A 19 9.91 4.22 27.12
CA SER A 19 9.60 3.87 28.51
C SER A 19 8.21 3.25 28.57
N SER A 20 8.07 2.03 29.09
CA SER A 20 6.77 1.37 29.19
C SER A 20 5.97 1.89 30.40
N LYS A 21 4.79 2.45 30.16
CA LYS A 21 3.70 2.55 31.14
C LYS A 21 2.72 1.40 30.91
N ARG A 22 2.08 0.92 31.99
CA ARG A 22 1.06 -0.14 31.93
C ARG A 22 -0.23 0.46 31.36
N PHE A 23 -0.72 -0.04 30.22
CA PHE A 23 -1.92 0.47 29.54
C PHE A 23 -3.21 -0.10 30.15
N MET A 24 -4.21 0.75 30.43
CA MET A 24 -5.59 0.32 30.67
C MET A 24 -6.45 0.56 29.42
N SER A 25 -7.57 -0.15 29.27
CA SER A 25 -8.38 -0.17 28.03
C SER A 25 -9.02 1.17 27.65
N GLY A 26 -9.02 2.17 28.53
CA GLY A 26 -9.53 3.53 28.28
C GLY A 26 -8.49 4.52 27.73
N ASP A 27 -7.23 4.10 27.59
CA ASP A 27 -6.08 5.02 27.42
C ASP A 27 -5.49 5.03 25.98
N LEU A 28 -6.13 4.39 25.00
CA LEU A 28 -5.59 4.33 23.65
C LEU A 28 -5.63 5.70 22.97
N GLN A 29 -4.51 6.10 22.37
CA GLN A 29 -4.41 7.36 21.64
C GLN A 29 -5.22 7.29 20.34
N LYS A 30 -5.84 8.41 19.96
CA LYS A 30 -6.33 8.59 18.60
C LYS A 30 -5.17 8.64 17.61
N VAL A 31 -5.41 8.17 16.39
CA VAL A 31 -4.42 8.11 15.32
C VAL A 31 -4.89 8.88 14.12
N TYR A 32 -3.99 9.67 13.57
CA TYR A 32 -4.24 10.60 12.48
C TYR A 32 -3.30 10.35 11.31
N ILE A 33 -3.77 10.66 10.10
CA ILE A 33 -2.98 10.66 8.87
C ILE A 33 -2.62 12.12 8.56
N LEU A 34 -1.33 12.44 8.48
CA LEU A 34 -0.84 13.78 8.14
C LEU A 34 -0.69 13.97 6.62
N SER A 35 -0.16 12.96 5.96
CA SER A 35 0.10 12.97 4.52
C SER A 35 0.01 11.55 3.98
N ALA A 36 -0.20 11.45 2.68
CA ALA A 36 -0.32 10.18 1.99
C ALA A 36 0.09 10.39 0.52
N CYS A 37 1.13 9.72 0.07
CA CYS A 37 1.68 9.87 -1.27
C CYS A 37 1.97 8.50 -1.89
N ARG A 38 1.97 8.45 -3.22
CA ARG A 38 2.33 7.26 -3.99
C ARG A 38 3.13 7.63 -5.23
N THR A 39 3.89 6.67 -5.74
CA THR A 39 4.37 6.74 -7.10
C THR A 39 3.19 6.55 -8.07
N PRO A 40 3.36 6.87 -9.37
CA PRO A 40 2.54 6.24 -10.38
C PRO A 40 2.65 4.71 -10.27
N ILE A 41 1.70 4.01 -10.88
CA ILE A 41 1.76 2.57 -11.08
C ILE A 41 2.28 2.30 -12.49
N GLY A 42 3.41 1.61 -12.56
CA GLY A 42 4.02 1.16 -13.82
C GLY A 42 3.49 -0.20 -14.23
N SER A 43 3.31 -0.42 -15.53
CA SER A 43 2.92 -1.71 -16.08
C SER A 43 4.08 -2.71 -16.02
N PHE A 44 3.74 -4.00 -15.95
CA PHE A 44 4.72 -5.09 -15.92
C PHE A 44 5.80 -4.95 -17.00
N ARG A 45 7.06 -4.99 -16.56
CA ARG A 45 8.27 -4.87 -17.37
C ARG A 45 8.29 -3.64 -18.28
N SER A 46 7.70 -2.53 -17.82
CA SER A 46 7.62 -1.29 -18.57
C SER A 46 8.25 -0.09 -17.84
N ALA A 47 7.47 0.92 -17.43
CA ALA A 47 8.00 2.19 -16.93
C ALA A 47 9.02 2.03 -15.78
N PHE A 48 8.79 1.09 -14.87
CA PHE A 48 9.65 0.85 -13.69
C PHE A 48 10.38 -0.49 -13.73
N ALA A 49 10.52 -1.11 -14.90
CA ALA A 49 11.14 -2.43 -15.04
C ALA A 49 12.56 -2.54 -14.42
N SER A 50 13.30 -1.42 -14.39
CA SER A 50 14.66 -1.36 -13.87
C SER A 50 14.76 -0.83 -12.42
N ILE A 51 13.64 -0.54 -11.76
CA ILE A 51 13.62 0.05 -10.42
C ILE A 51 13.12 -0.99 -9.42
N LYS A 52 13.88 -1.24 -8.36
CA LYS A 52 13.47 -2.22 -7.33
C LYS A 52 12.39 -1.66 -6.41
N ALA A 53 11.66 -2.56 -5.75
CA ALA A 53 10.61 -2.18 -4.80
C ALA A 53 11.07 -1.19 -3.70
N PRO A 54 12.24 -1.36 -3.04
CA PRO A 54 12.72 -0.39 -2.04
C PRO A 54 13.02 1.00 -2.59
N GLU A 55 13.42 1.11 -3.85
CA GLU A 55 13.69 2.41 -4.49
C GLU A 55 12.39 3.18 -4.73
N LEU A 56 11.34 2.50 -5.23
CA LEU A 56 9.99 3.06 -5.30
C LEU A 56 9.48 3.45 -3.90
N GLY A 57 9.69 2.58 -2.91
CA GLY A 57 9.37 2.84 -1.51
C GLY A 57 10.05 4.10 -0.97
N SER A 58 11.33 4.29 -1.28
CA SER A 58 12.10 5.47 -0.88
C SER A 58 11.48 6.78 -1.39
N ILE A 59 11.04 6.78 -2.66
CA ILE A 59 10.40 7.94 -3.29
C ILE A 59 9.08 8.27 -2.60
N ALA A 60 8.24 7.25 -2.39
CA ALA A 60 6.95 7.43 -1.72
C ALA A 60 7.11 7.92 -0.26
N ILE A 61 8.02 7.31 0.51
CA ILE A 61 8.33 7.72 1.90
C ILE A 61 8.79 9.16 1.93
N LYS A 62 9.79 9.52 1.10
CA LYS A 62 10.32 10.88 1.06
C LYS A 62 9.22 11.89 0.76
N ALA A 63 8.39 11.62 -0.24
CA ALA A 63 7.32 12.53 -0.61
C ALA A 63 6.24 12.67 0.48
N ALA A 64 5.87 11.57 1.15
CA ALA A 64 4.93 11.62 2.26
C ALA A 64 5.50 12.44 3.42
N VAL A 65 6.78 12.24 3.78
CA VAL A 65 7.45 13.01 4.85
C VAL A 65 7.54 14.50 4.49
N ASP A 66 7.90 14.82 3.25
CA ASP A 66 7.94 16.20 2.76
C ASP A 66 6.54 16.84 2.81
N GLN A 67 5.50 16.12 2.35
CA GLN A 67 4.12 16.61 2.35
C GLN A 67 3.53 16.77 3.77
N ALA A 68 4.03 16.02 4.76
CA ALA A 68 3.57 16.16 6.15
C ALA A 68 3.96 17.51 6.78
N GLY A 69 4.90 18.25 6.18
CA GLY A 69 5.24 19.63 6.60
C GLY A 69 5.92 19.73 7.97
N LEU A 70 6.42 18.62 8.52
CA LEU A 70 7.01 18.56 9.86
C LEU A 70 8.33 19.35 10.01
N ILE A 71 8.91 19.78 8.88
CA ILE A 71 10.16 20.57 8.81
C ILE A 71 9.95 22.03 9.25
N GLU A 72 8.77 22.62 8.96
CA GLU A 72 8.55 24.05 9.23
C GLU A 72 8.58 24.39 10.72
N TYR A 73 8.15 23.45 11.58
CA TYR A 73 8.13 23.63 13.03
C TYR A 73 9.53 23.80 13.64
N PHE A 74 10.52 23.01 13.18
CA PHE A 74 11.89 23.11 13.69
C PHE A 74 12.56 24.44 13.31
N PHE A 75 12.30 24.95 12.10
CA PHE A 75 12.80 26.26 11.69
C PHE A 75 12.08 27.42 12.41
N GLN A 76 10.85 27.22 12.88
CA GLN A 76 10.15 28.19 13.71
C GLN A 76 10.82 28.32 15.10
N ILE A 77 11.23 27.19 15.70
CA ILE A 77 12.02 27.18 16.95
C ILE A 77 13.40 27.81 16.74
N ILE A 78 14.10 27.49 15.64
CA ILE A 78 15.41 28.11 15.34
C ILE A 78 15.28 29.61 15.03
N ARG A 79 14.17 30.08 14.45
CA ARG A 79 13.94 31.53 14.25
C ARG A 79 13.88 32.31 15.56
N ILE A 80 13.44 31.68 16.66
CA ILE A 80 13.49 32.28 18.00
C ILE A 80 14.94 32.36 18.51
N ILE A 81 15.81 31.43 18.09
CA ILE A 81 17.25 31.42 18.38
C ILE A 81 18.01 32.15 17.26
N ASN A 82 17.93 33.48 17.28
CA ASN A 82 18.28 34.40 16.22
C ASN A 82 19.80 34.53 15.88
N ILE A 83 20.58 33.44 15.81
CA ILE A 83 22.05 33.51 15.59
C ILE A 83 22.61 32.58 14.49
N PHE A 84 21.97 31.47 14.09
CA PHE A 84 22.68 30.44 13.29
C PHE A 84 22.13 30.10 11.89
N LYS A 85 21.41 31.04 11.25
CA LYS A 85 20.71 30.75 9.98
C LYS A 85 21.62 30.54 8.76
N LYS A 86 22.90 30.95 8.82
CA LYS A 86 23.76 31.02 7.61
C LYS A 86 24.92 30.02 7.57
N LEU A 87 25.26 29.35 8.68
CA LEU A 87 26.43 28.44 8.73
C LEU A 87 26.08 26.94 8.81
N TYR A 88 24.86 26.55 9.22
CA TYR A 88 24.55 25.16 9.58
C TYR A 88 23.52 24.45 8.69
N CYS A 89 22.89 25.14 7.74
CA CYS A 89 21.84 24.55 6.89
C CYS A 89 22.33 23.46 5.92
N ASN A 90 23.65 23.34 5.70
CA ASN A 90 24.22 22.27 4.87
C ASN A 90 24.55 20.99 5.66
N PHE A 91 24.41 20.99 6.99
CA PHE A 91 24.91 19.91 7.86
C PHE A 91 23.88 19.33 8.84
N LEU A 92 22.68 19.87 8.88
CA LEU A 92 21.67 19.46 9.85
C LEU A 92 20.49 18.80 9.12
N ASP A 93 20.58 17.47 9.06
CA ASP A 93 19.56 16.53 8.62
C ASP A 93 18.43 16.49 9.67
N ILE A 94 17.63 17.56 9.70
CA ILE A 94 16.72 17.89 10.81
C ILE A 94 15.33 17.28 10.63
N SER A 95 14.85 17.20 9.40
CA SER A 95 13.54 16.63 9.05
C SER A 95 13.33 15.19 9.58
N PRO A 96 14.34 14.29 9.56
CA PRO A 96 14.13 12.89 9.90
C PRO A 96 13.94 12.54 11.37
N GLN A 97 14.14 13.45 12.33
CA GLN A 97 14.18 13.07 13.75
C GLN A 97 12.80 12.85 14.38
N ILE A 98 11.72 13.27 13.71
CA ILE A 98 10.35 13.12 14.24
C ILE A 98 9.78 11.73 13.91
N ILE A 99 10.20 11.12 12.80
CA ILE A 99 9.78 9.76 12.44
C ILE A 99 10.50 8.76 13.35
N GLN A 100 9.74 7.91 14.05
CA GLN A 100 10.30 6.98 15.03
C GLN A 100 10.31 5.53 14.55
N GLU A 101 9.50 5.18 13.56
CA GLU A 101 9.46 3.83 12.99
C GLU A 101 8.89 3.84 11.56
N VAL A 102 9.22 2.81 10.77
CA VAL A 102 8.70 2.61 9.42
C VAL A 102 8.16 1.19 9.23
N TYR A 103 6.92 1.05 8.76
CA TYR A 103 6.34 -0.22 8.33
C TYR A 103 6.03 -0.19 6.83
N MET A 104 6.60 -1.11 6.04
CA MET A 104 6.30 -1.20 4.61
C MET A 104 5.81 -2.61 4.24
N GLY A 105 4.62 -2.69 3.65
CA GLY A 105 4.12 -3.89 3.01
C GLY A 105 4.91 -4.26 1.76
N ASN A 106 5.38 -5.50 1.62
CA ASN A 106 6.07 -6.00 0.43
C ASN A 106 5.95 -7.53 0.38
N VAL A 107 5.29 -8.06 -0.66
CA VAL A 107 4.96 -9.49 -0.74
C VAL A 107 6.12 -10.27 -1.32
N LEU A 108 6.61 -9.87 -2.50
CA LEU A 108 7.60 -10.61 -3.26
C LEU A 108 9.00 -10.04 -2.96
N GLN A 109 9.54 -10.46 -1.82
CA GLN A 109 10.75 -9.87 -1.23
C GLN A 109 12.05 -10.45 -1.82
N ALA A 110 11.98 -11.57 -2.53
CA ALA A 110 13.16 -12.23 -3.06
C ALA A 110 13.95 -11.31 -4.00
N TYR A 111 15.29 -11.42 -3.95
CA TYR A 111 16.23 -10.64 -4.76
C TYR A 111 16.19 -9.10 -4.55
N SER A 112 15.39 -8.62 -3.59
CA SER A 112 15.40 -7.22 -3.16
C SER A 112 16.56 -6.87 -2.21
N GLY A 113 17.32 -7.86 -1.73
CA GLY A 113 18.38 -7.68 -0.73
C GLY A 113 17.85 -7.72 0.71
N GLN A 114 18.73 -7.51 1.69
CA GLN A 114 18.37 -7.59 3.10
C GLN A 114 17.47 -6.42 3.52
N ALA A 115 16.42 -6.70 4.30
CA ALA A 115 15.54 -5.72 4.94
C ALA A 115 14.97 -4.65 3.98
N PRO A 116 14.07 -5.02 3.04
CA PRO A 116 13.51 -4.09 2.04
C PRO A 116 12.94 -2.79 2.63
N ALA A 117 12.15 -2.84 3.71
CA ALA A 117 11.63 -1.63 4.36
C ALA A 117 12.74 -0.70 4.88
N ARG A 118 13.85 -1.27 5.38
CA ARG A 118 15.01 -0.51 5.86
C ARG A 118 15.77 0.14 4.69
N GLN A 119 15.88 -0.55 3.56
CA GLN A 119 16.43 0.05 2.34
C GLN A 119 15.57 1.25 1.89
N ALA A 120 14.24 1.11 1.91
CA ALA A 120 13.33 2.20 1.55
C ALA A 120 13.45 3.41 2.50
N LEU A 121 13.51 3.15 3.81
CA LEU A 121 13.73 4.17 4.83
C LEU A 121 15.02 4.96 4.58
N LEU A 122 16.15 4.25 4.40
CA LEU A 122 17.46 4.89 4.21
C LEU A 122 17.56 5.59 2.86
N GLY A 123 16.98 5.01 1.81
CA GLY A 123 16.91 5.62 0.48
C GLY A 123 16.05 6.89 0.45
N ALA A 124 15.08 7.02 1.37
CA ALA A 124 14.32 8.25 1.56
C ALA A 124 15.10 9.35 2.31
N GLY A 125 16.32 9.06 2.78
CA GLY A 125 17.14 9.98 3.58
C GLY A 125 16.74 10.05 5.05
N LEU A 126 16.03 9.03 5.57
CA LEU A 126 15.69 9.00 6.99
C LEU A 126 16.85 8.49 7.86
N SER A 127 16.86 8.88 9.14
CA SER A 127 17.96 8.58 10.07
C SER A 127 18.24 7.08 10.24
N ASN A 128 19.53 6.75 10.38
CA ASN A 128 19.99 5.41 10.70
C ASN A 128 19.45 4.87 12.04
N SER A 129 19.00 5.72 12.96
CA SER A 129 18.44 5.28 14.25
C SER A 129 17.01 4.72 14.14
N ILE A 130 16.30 4.94 13.03
CA ILE A 130 14.87 4.64 12.92
C ILE A 130 14.64 3.16 12.54
N PRO A 131 14.02 2.33 13.39
CA PRO A 131 13.69 0.96 13.02
C PRO A 131 12.75 0.87 11.82
N ALA A 132 12.88 -0.21 11.04
CA ALA A 132 12.00 -0.51 9.92
C ALA A 132 11.62 -1.99 9.89
N THR A 133 10.35 -2.27 9.59
CA THR A 133 9.81 -3.63 9.51
C THR A 133 9.11 -3.84 8.17
N THR A 134 9.44 -4.94 7.48
CA THR A 134 8.76 -5.35 6.25
C THR A 134 7.60 -6.28 6.61
N VAL A 135 6.40 -5.97 6.14
CA VAL A 135 5.16 -6.71 6.45
C VAL A 135 4.72 -7.49 5.22
N ASN A 136 4.33 -8.75 5.40
CA ASN A 136 3.69 -9.54 4.34
C ASN A 136 2.36 -10.12 4.85
N ASN A 137 1.27 -9.61 4.28
CA ASN A 137 -0.09 -10.15 4.35
C ASN A 137 -0.67 -10.26 2.93
N VAL A 138 0.14 -10.74 1.98
CA VAL A 138 -0.13 -10.77 0.53
C VAL A 138 -0.68 -9.41 0.04
N CYS A 139 -1.76 -9.35 -0.73
CA CYS A 139 -2.30 -8.10 -1.26
C CYS A 139 -2.68 -7.07 -0.18
N ALA A 140 -3.01 -7.52 1.03
CA ALA A 140 -3.37 -6.66 2.16
C ALA A 140 -2.16 -6.04 2.87
N SER A 141 -0.92 -6.37 2.47
CA SER A 141 0.31 -5.96 3.17
C SER A 141 0.41 -4.47 3.45
N GLY A 142 0.10 -3.62 2.45
CA GLY A 142 0.19 -2.17 2.61
C GLY A 142 -0.83 -1.61 3.62
N LEU A 143 -2.06 -2.15 3.62
CA LEU A 143 -3.07 -1.74 4.60
C LEU A 143 -2.74 -2.30 5.99
N LYS A 144 -2.25 -3.54 6.05
CA LYS A 144 -1.83 -4.19 7.29
C LYS A 144 -0.65 -3.47 7.95
N ALA A 145 0.29 -2.94 7.17
CA ALA A 145 1.37 -2.09 7.67
C ALA A 145 0.82 -0.83 8.35
N ALA A 146 -0.19 -0.17 7.76
CA ALA A 146 -0.88 0.97 8.39
C ALA A 146 -1.63 0.57 9.67
N MET A 147 -2.24 -0.61 9.72
CA MET A 147 -2.91 -1.12 10.93
C MET A 147 -1.91 -1.37 12.07
N ILE A 148 -0.77 -2.02 11.78
CA ILE A 148 0.29 -2.29 12.78
C ILE A 148 0.87 -0.96 13.30
N ALA A 149 1.13 -0.01 12.40
CA ALA A 149 1.57 1.34 12.77
C ALA A 149 0.55 2.04 13.68
N ALA A 150 -0.74 1.99 13.33
CA ALA A 150 -1.80 2.57 14.15
C ALA A 150 -1.87 1.93 15.54
N GLN A 151 -1.70 0.61 15.68
CA GLN A 151 -1.64 -0.06 16.98
C GLN A 151 -0.46 0.43 17.83
N ASN A 152 0.73 0.61 17.24
CA ASN A 152 1.90 1.16 17.92
C ASN A 152 1.65 2.59 18.44
N LEU A 153 1.04 3.43 17.60
CA LEU A 153 0.65 4.80 17.92
C LEU A 153 -0.46 4.88 18.99
N MET A 154 -1.47 4.00 18.93
CA MET A 154 -2.54 3.86 19.93
C MET A 154 -1.96 3.50 21.31
N CYS A 155 -0.97 2.61 21.33
CA CYS A 155 -0.21 2.24 22.53
C CYS A 155 0.83 3.29 22.91
N ASN A 156 0.89 4.46 22.26
CA ASN A 156 1.84 5.53 22.58
C ASN A 156 3.31 5.06 22.68
N HIS A 157 3.68 4.01 21.94
CA HIS A 157 5.07 3.55 21.85
C HIS A 157 5.90 4.46 20.94
N SER A 158 5.23 5.03 19.94
CA SER A 158 5.72 6.11 19.08
C SER A 158 4.66 7.21 19.01
N GLU A 159 5.10 8.41 18.67
CA GLU A 159 4.27 9.57 18.35
C GLU A 159 4.07 9.69 16.84
N THR A 160 5.08 9.33 16.02
CA THR A 160 5.03 9.44 14.55
C THR A 160 5.66 8.24 13.86
N ILE A 161 4.95 7.67 12.88
CA ILE A 161 5.37 6.48 12.13
C ILE A 161 5.08 6.69 10.65
N VAL A 162 5.95 6.21 9.77
CA VAL A 162 5.62 6.04 8.34
C VAL A 162 5.09 4.63 8.12
N ALA A 163 3.96 4.51 7.43
CA ALA A 163 3.40 3.23 7.03
C ALA A 163 3.05 3.23 5.54
N GLY A 164 3.15 2.09 4.88
CA GLY A 164 2.86 2.03 3.45
C GLY A 164 3.03 0.66 2.85
N GLY A 165 3.25 0.64 1.54
CA GLY A 165 3.44 -0.58 0.78
C GLY A 165 4.20 -0.33 -0.52
N MET A 166 4.94 -1.33 -0.97
CA MET A 166 5.75 -1.27 -2.18
C MET A 166 5.83 -2.66 -2.82
N GLU A 167 5.86 -2.69 -4.15
CA GLU A 167 6.09 -3.91 -4.91
C GLU A 167 6.78 -3.55 -6.22
N SER A 168 7.66 -4.44 -6.69
CA SER A 168 8.12 -4.42 -8.08
C SER A 168 8.02 -5.83 -8.63
N MET A 169 6.86 -6.14 -9.20
CA MET A 169 6.61 -7.44 -9.81
C MET A 169 7.55 -7.68 -10.99
N SER A 170 7.97 -6.62 -11.69
CA SER A 170 8.93 -6.69 -12.80
C SER A 170 10.31 -7.23 -12.43
N ASN A 171 10.70 -7.11 -11.15
CA ASN A 171 12.02 -7.50 -10.66
C ASN A 171 12.00 -8.79 -9.83
N VAL A 172 10.85 -9.45 -9.72
CA VAL A 172 10.72 -10.72 -9.02
C VAL A 172 11.51 -11.78 -9.79
N PRO A 173 12.44 -12.49 -9.13
CA PRO A 173 13.29 -13.45 -9.81
C PRO A 173 12.54 -14.76 -10.06
N PHE A 174 13.14 -15.61 -10.88
CA PHE A 174 12.85 -17.02 -10.87
C PHE A 174 13.64 -17.75 -9.77
N TYR A 175 13.14 -18.90 -9.31
CA TYR A 175 13.73 -19.70 -8.25
C TYR A 175 14.24 -21.06 -8.74
N LEU A 176 15.37 -21.46 -8.18
CA LEU A 176 15.93 -22.80 -8.27
C LEU A 176 16.13 -23.33 -6.84
N PRO A 177 15.60 -24.53 -6.50
CA PRO A 177 15.79 -25.10 -5.16
C PRO A 177 17.27 -25.29 -4.80
N ARG A 178 17.59 -25.13 -3.51
CA ARG A 178 18.94 -25.39 -2.96
C ARG A 178 19.15 -26.88 -2.68
N THR A 179 18.85 -27.72 -3.66
CA THR A 179 19.08 -29.17 -3.61
C THR A 179 20.00 -29.58 -4.73
N GLU A 180 20.52 -30.81 -4.71
CA GLU A 180 21.15 -31.39 -5.89
C GLU A 180 20.16 -31.32 -7.05
N ILE A 181 20.63 -30.88 -8.22
CA ILE A 181 19.81 -30.87 -9.42
C ILE A 181 19.63 -32.34 -9.84
N PRO A 182 18.40 -32.88 -9.79
CA PRO A 182 18.17 -34.28 -10.09
C PRO A 182 18.55 -34.61 -11.54
N TYR A 183 18.97 -35.86 -11.76
CA TYR A 183 19.17 -36.40 -13.11
C TYR A 183 17.88 -36.24 -13.92
N GLY A 184 17.98 -35.65 -15.12
CA GLY A 184 16.83 -35.26 -15.95
C GLY A 184 16.43 -33.78 -15.84
N GLY A 185 17.05 -33.02 -14.93
CA GLY A 185 16.82 -31.57 -14.77
C GLY A 185 15.74 -31.22 -13.75
N THR A 186 15.54 -29.92 -13.53
CA THR A 186 14.55 -29.41 -12.57
C THR A 186 13.84 -28.19 -13.12
N GLU A 187 12.63 -27.95 -12.64
CA GLU A 187 11.81 -26.81 -13.02
C GLU A 187 12.28 -25.54 -12.28
N ILE A 188 12.48 -24.47 -13.06
CA ILE A 188 12.68 -23.13 -12.54
C ILE A 188 11.31 -22.50 -12.29
N LYS A 189 11.04 -22.09 -11.06
CA LYS A 189 9.73 -21.53 -10.67
C LYS A 189 9.71 -20.02 -10.83
N ASP A 190 8.65 -19.47 -11.42
CA ASP A 190 8.40 -18.03 -11.43
C ASP A 190 7.95 -17.56 -10.04
N GLY A 191 8.68 -16.64 -9.43
CA GLY A 191 8.38 -16.16 -8.08
C GLY A 191 7.05 -15.41 -7.97
N ILE A 192 6.57 -14.76 -9.04
CA ILE A 192 5.28 -14.05 -9.05
C ILE A 192 4.16 -15.05 -8.87
N VAL A 193 4.17 -16.11 -9.69
CA VAL A 193 3.17 -17.16 -9.60
C VAL A 193 3.33 -17.91 -8.29
N TYR A 194 4.55 -18.38 -8.00
CA TYR A 194 4.80 -19.31 -6.90
C TYR A 194 4.51 -18.74 -5.51
N ASP A 195 5.00 -17.53 -5.21
CA ASP A 195 4.84 -16.92 -3.88
C ASP A 195 3.66 -15.95 -3.81
N GLY A 196 3.24 -15.38 -4.95
CA GLY A 196 2.25 -14.30 -4.99
C GLY A 196 0.83 -14.74 -5.38
N LEU A 197 0.71 -15.60 -6.39
CA LEU A 197 -0.57 -15.82 -7.09
C LEU A 197 -1.05 -17.28 -7.12
N TRP A 198 -0.37 -18.17 -6.40
CA TRP A 198 -0.73 -19.59 -6.32
C TRP A 198 -1.35 -19.94 -4.97
N ASP A 199 -2.57 -20.48 -4.98
CA ASP A 199 -3.18 -20.98 -3.75
C ASP A 199 -2.53 -22.30 -3.34
N VAL A 200 -1.83 -22.29 -2.22
CA VAL A 200 -1.05 -23.46 -1.75
C VAL A 200 -1.93 -24.64 -1.32
N TYR A 201 -3.22 -24.42 -1.04
CA TYR A 201 -4.11 -25.46 -0.52
C TYR A 201 -4.87 -26.17 -1.65
N ASN A 202 -5.36 -25.40 -2.61
CA ASN A 202 -6.13 -25.90 -3.74
C ASN A 202 -5.27 -26.16 -4.98
N GLN A 203 -4.00 -25.72 -4.97
CA GLN A 203 -3.06 -25.89 -6.09
C GLN A 203 -3.60 -25.32 -7.40
N ILE A 204 -4.12 -24.09 -7.33
CA ILE A 204 -4.68 -23.34 -8.46
C ILE A 204 -4.27 -21.87 -8.37
N HIS A 205 -4.36 -21.16 -9.49
CA HIS A 205 -4.11 -19.72 -9.53
C HIS A 205 -5.23 -18.93 -8.82
N MET A 206 -4.93 -17.77 -8.23
CA MET A 206 -5.92 -16.87 -7.61
C MET A 206 -7.13 -16.57 -8.52
N GLY A 207 -6.88 -16.45 -9.82
CA GLY A 207 -7.94 -16.26 -10.82
C GLY A 207 -8.92 -17.43 -10.92
N SER A 208 -8.47 -18.67 -10.72
CA SER A 208 -9.36 -19.84 -10.65
C SER A 208 -10.20 -19.85 -9.37
N CYS A 209 -9.69 -19.31 -8.26
CA CYS A 209 -10.51 -19.08 -7.06
C CYS A 209 -11.61 -18.03 -7.33
N ALA A 210 -11.27 -16.97 -8.08
CA ALA A 210 -12.23 -15.95 -8.49
C ALA A 210 -13.35 -16.51 -9.38
N GLU A 211 -13.05 -17.47 -10.27
CA GLU A 211 -14.06 -18.18 -11.07
C GLU A 211 -15.10 -18.92 -10.21
N LYS A 212 -14.66 -19.55 -9.11
CA LYS A 212 -15.60 -20.20 -8.16
C LYS A 212 -16.59 -19.18 -7.60
N THR A 213 -16.09 -18.03 -7.14
CA THR A 213 -16.96 -16.96 -6.62
C THR A 213 -17.89 -16.42 -7.71
N ALA A 214 -17.41 -16.23 -8.93
CA ALA A 214 -18.24 -15.78 -10.06
C ALA A 214 -19.43 -16.72 -10.27
N LYS A 215 -19.17 -18.03 -10.26
CA LYS A 215 -20.21 -19.07 -10.38
C LYS A 215 -21.20 -19.05 -9.22
N GLU A 216 -20.71 -19.06 -7.98
CA GLU A 216 -21.55 -19.15 -6.77
C GLU A 216 -22.40 -17.89 -6.55
N GLN A 217 -21.84 -16.72 -6.89
CA GLN A 217 -22.55 -15.44 -6.79
C GLN A 217 -23.34 -15.11 -8.06
N CYS A 218 -23.37 -16.00 -9.06
CA CYS A 218 -24.04 -15.82 -10.35
C CYS A 218 -23.66 -14.50 -11.03
N ILE A 219 -22.36 -14.16 -11.03
CA ILE A 219 -21.80 -12.97 -11.67
C ILE A 219 -21.32 -13.39 -13.06
N SER A 220 -22.00 -12.90 -14.10
CA SER A 220 -21.71 -13.30 -15.48
C SER A 220 -20.41 -12.69 -16.01
N ARG A 221 -19.95 -13.20 -17.15
CA ARG A 221 -18.80 -12.65 -17.89
C ARG A 221 -19.07 -11.19 -18.30
N GLU A 222 -20.27 -10.92 -18.80
CA GLU A 222 -20.68 -9.61 -19.31
C GLU A 222 -20.69 -8.59 -18.17
N ALA A 223 -21.21 -8.94 -17.00
CA ALA A 223 -21.19 -8.06 -15.83
C ALA A 223 -19.76 -7.69 -15.41
N GLN A 224 -18.82 -8.64 -15.50
CA GLN A 224 -17.41 -8.38 -15.17
C GLN A 224 -16.71 -7.51 -16.21
N ASP A 225 -16.99 -7.72 -17.50
CA ASP A 225 -16.44 -6.91 -18.58
C ASP A 225 -16.98 -5.47 -18.54
N GLU A 226 -18.27 -5.28 -18.24
CA GLU A 226 -18.85 -3.94 -18.05
C GLU A 226 -18.27 -3.23 -16.83
N TYR A 227 -18.10 -3.93 -15.70
CA TYR A 227 -17.43 -3.35 -14.53
C TYR A 227 -15.97 -2.98 -14.83
N ALA A 228 -15.25 -3.84 -15.55
CA ALA A 228 -13.88 -3.55 -15.96
C ALA A 228 -13.82 -2.30 -16.83
N LYS A 229 -14.69 -2.19 -17.84
CA LYS A 229 -14.80 -1.01 -18.69
C LYS A 229 -15.07 0.25 -17.86
N LEU A 230 -16.00 0.19 -16.92
CA LEU A 230 -16.30 1.28 -15.99
C LEU A 230 -15.07 1.67 -15.16
N SER A 231 -14.29 0.70 -14.67
CA SER A 231 -13.03 0.98 -13.94
C SER A 231 -12.03 1.74 -14.81
N TYR A 232 -11.83 1.33 -16.08
CA TYR A 232 -10.95 2.04 -17.02
C TYR A 232 -11.45 3.47 -17.34
N GLU A 233 -12.75 3.64 -17.58
CA GLU A 233 -13.35 4.95 -17.84
C GLU A 233 -13.24 5.89 -16.63
N ARG A 234 -13.47 5.37 -15.41
CA ARG A 234 -13.31 6.15 -14.17
C ARG A 234 -11.86 6.54 -13.93
N SER A 235 -10.90 5.64 -14.16
CA SER A 235 -9.47 5.93 -14.06
C SER A 235 -9.05 7.02 -15.04
N ALA A 236 -9.46 6.91 -16.31
CA ALA A 236 -9.16 7.91 -17.33
C ALA A 236 -9.75 9.28 -16.99
N SER A 237 -11.02 9.31 -16.58
CA SER A 237 -11.68 10.56 -16.17
C SER A 237 -11.03 11.18 -14.92
N ALA A 238 -10.62 10.37 -13.94
CA ALA A 238 -9.98 10.86 -12.73
C ALA A 238 -8.60 11.47 -13.03
N TRP A 239 -7.83 10.86 -13.94
CA TRP A 239 -6.57 11.42 -14.44
C TRP A 239 -6.79 12.73 -15.21
N GLU A 240 -7.75 12.77 -16.14
CA GLU A 240 -8.08 13.97 -16.91
C GLU A 240 -8.52 15.13 -16.01
N ARG A 241 -9.30 14.85 -14.96
CA ARG A 241 -9.74 15.85 -13.97
C ARG A 241 -8.69 16.21 -12.92
N GLY A 242 -7.50 15.61 -12.97
CA GLY A 242 -6.41 15.90 -12.03
C GLY A 242 -6.68 15.43 -10.60
N ILE A 243 -7.55 14.42 -10.40
CA ILE A 243 -7.91 13.90 -9.07
C ILE A 243 -6.69 13.35 -8.33
N PHE A 244 -5.71 12.82 -9.06
CA PHE A 244 -4.53 12.20 -8.48
C PHE A 244 -3.35 13.15 -8.21
N ASN A 245 -3.49 14.45 -8.54
CA ASN A 245 -2.39 15.42 -8.49
C ASN A 245 -1.76 15.57 -7.09
N ASP A 246 -2.59 15.46 -6.04
CA ASP A 246 -2.14 15.64 -4.66
C ASP A 246 -1.62 14.34 -4.00
N GLU A 247 -1.84 13.19 -4.65
CA GLU A 247 -1.40 11.88 -4.15
C GLU A 247 -0.25 11.27 -4.95
N VAL A 248 -0.09 11.59 -6.25
CA VAL A 248 0.94 11.01 -7.12
C VAL A 248 2.18 11.90 -7.20
N VAL A 249 3.34 11.29 -6.98
CA VAL A 249 4.65 11.95 -7.04
C VAL A 249 5.45 11.39 -8.21
N PRO A 250 5.90 12.24 -9.16
CA PRO A 250 6.64 11.77 -10.33
C PRO A 250 7.92 11.01 -9.99
N VAL A 251 8.20 9.95 -10.76
CA VAL A 251 9.40 9.11 -10.64
C VAL A 251 10.34 9.40 -11.80
N THR A 252 11.60 9.70 -11.49
CA THR A 252 12.64 9.87 -12.51
C THR A 252 13.33 8.53 -12.77
N VAL A 253 13.16 8.00 -13.98
CA VAL A 253 13.72 6.72 -14.41
C VAL A 253 14.92 6.97 -15.33
N LYS A 254 16.08 6.39 -15.00
CA LYS A 254 17.27 6.43 -15.85
C LYS A 254 17.38 5.11 -16.61
N GLN A 255 17.26 5.15 -17.94
CA GLN A 255 17.46 3.98 -18.81
C GLN A 255 18.44 4.30 -19.93
N ARG A 256 19.56 3.56 -19.98
CA ARG A 256 20.54 3.59 -21.08
C ARG A 256 20.95 5.00 -21.55
N GLY A 257 21.17 5.92 -20.60
CA GLY A 257 21.57 7.31 -20.88
C GLY A 257 20.40 8.31 -21.04
N ASN A 258 19.16 7.83 -21.17
CA ASN A 258 17.97 8.68 -21.22
C ASN A 258 17.34 8.80 -19.83
N VAL A 259 16.84 10.00 -19.53
CA VAL A 259 16.08 10.31 -18.31
C VAL A 259 14.62 10.49 -18.70
N LYS A 260 13.73 9.64 -18.17
CA LYS A 260 12.28 9.73 -18.37
C LYS A 260 11.62 10.05 -17.03
N ILE A 261 10.75 11.06 -17.02
CA ILE A 261 9.89 11.33 -15.86
C ILE A 261 8.56 10.62 -16.10
N VAL A 262 8.17 9.77 -15.16
CA VAL A 262 6.87 9.09 -15.14
C VAL A 262 6.04 9.77 -14.06
N SER A 263 4.98 10.48 -14.46
CA SER A 263 4.14 11.28 -13.57
C SER A 263 2.69 10.80 -13.50
N GLU A 264 2.38 9.71 -14.20
CA GLU A 264 1.02 9.24 -14.43
C GLU A 264 0.96 7.72 -14.49
N ASP A 265 -0.14 7.13 -14.01
CA ASP A 265 -0.34 5.68 -14.03
C ASP A 265 -0.35 5.16 -15.48
N GLU A 266 0.35 4.06 -15.72
CA GLU A 266 0.57 3.57 -17.08
C GLU A 266 -0.57 2.69 -17.60
N GLU A 267 -1.18 1.91 -16.71
CA GLU A 267 -2.03 0.77 -17.09
C GLU A 267 -3.36 1.18 -17.70
N TYR A 268 -3.99 2.25 -17.19
CA TYR A 268 -5.36 2.60 -17.58
C TYR A 268 -5.47 3.03 -19.07
N ARG A 269 -4.34 3.35 -19.70
CA ARG A 269 -4.25 3.67 -21.13
C ARG A 269 -4.07 2.45 -22.02
N ARG A 270 -3.78 1.28 -21.44
CA ARG A 270 -3.47 0.03 -22.15
C ARG A 270 -4.71 -0.82 -22.35
N VAL A 271 -5.75 -0.22 -22.92
CA VAL A 271 -7.05 -0.86 -23.08
C VAL A 271 -7.55 -0.76 -24.51
N ASP A 272 -8.18 -1.83 -24.98
CA ASP A 272 -8.93 -1.88 -26.23
C ASP A 272 -10.29 -2.52 -25.95
N PHE A 273 -11.30 -1.68 -25.72
CA PHE A 273 -12.65 -2.12 -25.37
C PHE A 273 -13.30 -3.01 -26.43
N SER A 274 -12.90 -2.88 -27.70
CA SER A 274 -13.46 -3.70 -28.79
C SER A 274 -13.08 -5.18 -28.65
N ARG A 275 -12.01 -5.48 -27.90
CA ARG A 275 -11.50 -6.84 -27.74
C ARG A 275 -12.12 -7.57 -26.56
N PHE A 276 -12.79 -6.90 -25.62
CA PHE A 276 -13.24 -7.49 -24.35
C PHE A 276 -14.05 -8.77 -24.59
N ALA A 277 -15.15 -8.68 -25.34
CA ALA A 277 -16.01 -9.83 -25.65
C ALA A 277 -15.28 -11.00 -26.35
N SER A 278 -14.18 -10.72 -27.08
CA SER A 278 -13.40 -11.74 -27.80
C SER A 278 -12.35 -12.46 -26.94
N LEU A 279 -12.02 -11.91 -25.76
CA LEU A 279 -10.97 -12.47 -24.90
C LEU A 279 -11.39 -13.82 -24.34
N LYS A 280 -10.52 -14.80 -24.51
CA LYS A 280 -10.66 -16.12 -23.90
C LYS A 280 -10.46 -16.04 -22.38
N PRO A 281 -11.13 -16.90 -21.60
CA PRO A 281 -10.86 -17.01 -20.18
C PRO A 281 -9.38 -17.28 -19.90
N ALA A 282 -8.82 -16.57 -18.91
CA ALA A 282 -7.38 -16.61 -18.63
C ALA A 282 -6.98 -17.81 -17.75
N PHE A 283 -7.90 -18.32 -16.94
CA PHE A 283 -7.57 -19.31 -15.89
C PHE A 283 -8.23 -20.67 -16.13
N ASN A 284 -9.53 -20.71 -16.45
CA ASN A 284 -10.21 -21.96 -16.81
C ASN A 284 -10.02 -22.26 -18.30
N LYS A 285 -9.09 -23.17 -18.61
CA LYS A 285 -8.66 -23.51 -19.98
C LYS A 285 -9.72 -24.24 -20.81
N ASP A 286 -10.76 -24.78 -20.19
CA ASP A 286 -11.90 -25.44 -20.85
C ASP A 286 -12.88 -24.43 -21.49
N GLY A 287 -12.64 -23.13 -21.33
CA GLY A 287 -13.46 -22.06 -21.88
C GLY A 287 -14.72 -21.75 -21.06
N THR A 288 -14.91 -22.40 -19.91
CA THR A 288 -16.07 -22.16 -19.02
C THR A 288 -15.87 -20.96 -18.09
N GLY A 289 -14.67 -20.39 -18.08
CA GLY A 289 -14.32 -19.26 -17.22
C GLY A 289 -14.95 -17.94 -17.66
N THR A 290 -15.00 -17.02 -16.72
CA THR A 290 -15.50 -15.65 -16.85
C THR A 290 -14.39 -14.62 -16.65
N ILE A 291 -13.28 -15.00 -16.02
CA ILE A 291 -12.16 -14.10 -15.77
C ILE A 291 -11.25 -14.04 -16.99
N THR A 292 -10.93 -12.82 -17.42
CA THR A 292 -10.02 -12.54 -18.54
C THR A 292 -8.93 -11.57 -18.14
N ALA A 293 -7.94 -11.37 -19.02
CA ALA A 293 -6.92 -10.35 -18.83
C ALA A 293 -7.48 -8.91 -18.76
N ALA A 294 -8.67 -8.64 -19.30
CA ALA A 294 -9.28 -7.32 -19.26
C ALA A 294 -10.05 -7.03 -17.96
N ASN A 295 -10.61 -8.06 -17.33
CA ASN A 295 -11.45 -7.92 -16.13
C ASN A 295 -10.76 -8.41 -14.84
N ALA A 296 -9.49 -8.83 -14.94
CA ALA A 296 -8.58 -9.10 -13.84
C ALA A 296 -7.62 -7.93 -13.62
N SER A 297 -7.08 -7.79 -12.40
CA SER A 297 -5.95 -6.88 -12.20
C SER A 297 -4.69 -7.35 -12.92
N THR A 298 -3.85 -6.41 -13.32
CA THR A 298 -2.58 -6.68 -14.00
C THR A 298 -1.41 -6.80 -13.00
N LEU A 299 -0.24 -7.19 -13.51
CA LEU A 299 1.01 -7.21 -12.73
C LEU A 299 1.69 -5.84 -12.86
N ASN A 300 2.13 -5.27 -11.75
CA ASN A 300 2.58 -3.87 -11.76
C ASN A 300 3.69 -3.58 -10.75
N ASP A 301 4.28 -2.40 -10.91
CA ASP A 301 5.28 -1.84 -10.01
C ASP A 301 4.77 -0.54 -9.40
N GLY A 302 4.99 -0.33 -8.11
CA GLY A 302 4.60 0.92 -7.45
C GLY A 302 4.85 0.91 -5.95
N ALA A 303 4.81 2.10 -5.35
CA ALA A 303 4.89 2.27 -3.91
C ALA A 303 3.96 3.38 -3.40
N CYS A 304 3.62 3.30 -2.12
CA CYS A 304 2.75 4.23 -1.42
C CYS A 304 3.21 4.34 0.04
N ALA A 305 3.15 5.54 0.61
CA ALA A 305 3.49 5.80 2.01
C ALA A 305 2.58 6.87 2.61
N LEU A 306 2.31 6.74 3.91
CA LEU A 306 1.54 7.64 4.74
C LEU A 306 2.36 8.02 5.97
N VAL A 307 2.25 9.27 6.40
CA VAL A 307 2.77 9.70 7.72
C VAL A 307 1.62 9.67 8.71
N LEU A 308 1.76 8.83 9.73
CA LEU A 308 0.79 8.62 10.78
C LEU A 308 1.30 9.24 12.08
N MET A 309 0.40 9.86 12.85
CA MET A 309 0.74 10.50 14.10
C MET A 309 -0.36 10.28 15.14
N ASN A 310 0.00 10.09 16.40
CA ASN A 310 -0.97 9.98 17.49
C ASN A 310 -1.38 11.36 18.03
N ALA A 311 -2.46 11.43 18.82
CA ALA A 311 -2.96 12.68 19.39
C ALA A 311 -1.89 13.48 20.16
N THR A 312 -1.07 12.80 20.96
CA THR A 312 0.06 13.42 21.67
C THR A 312 1.05 14.09 20.71
N GLY A 313 1.40 13.44 19.61
CA GLY A 313 2.24 14.00 18.55
C GLY A 313 1.59 15.20 17.87
N ILE A 314 0.29 15.11 17.56
CA ILE A 314 -0.46 16.22 16.94
C ILE A 314 -0.35 17.49 17.79
N GLU A 315 -0.58 17.37 19.11
CA GLU A 315 -0.47 18.49 20.05
C GLU A 315 0.98 19.01 20.13
N LYS A 316 1.95 18.11 20.33
CA LYS A 316 3.36 18.44 20.52
C LYS A 316 3.97 19.17 19.32
N TYR A 317 3.61 18.76 18.11
CA TYR A 317 4.15 19.31 16.86
C TYR A 317 3.21 20.31 16.19
N SER A 318 2.04 20.58 16.79
CA SER A 318 0.99 21.42 16.19
C SER A 318 0.66 21.01 14.74
N ALA A 319 0.67 19.70 14.48
CA ALA A 319 0.51 19.15 13.15
C ALA A 319 -0.95 19.24 12.69
N LYS A 320 -1.16 19.35 11.37
CA LYS A 320 -2.49 19.46 10.77
C LYS A 320 -2.90 18.12 10.15
N PRO A 321 -3.73 17.31 10.82
CA PRO A 321 -4.12 16.02 10.28
C PRO A 321 -5.09 16.17 9.12
N LYS A 322 -4.99 15.28 8.13
CA LYS A 322 -5.91 15.19 6.98
C LYS A 322 -7.07 14.23 7.23
N ALA A 323 -6.87 13.21 8.06
CA ALA A 323 -7.88 12.22 8.40
C ALA A 323 -7.59 11.58 9.77
N GLU A 324 -8.63 11.02 10.40
CA GLU A 324 -8.55 10.19 11.59
C GLU A 324 -8.79 8.71 11.21
N ILE A 325 -7.95 7.80 11.73
CA ILE A 325 -8.20 6.36 11.64
C ILE A 325 -9.17 5.99 12.77
N ILE A 326 -10.41 5.61 12.41
CA ILE A 326 -11.47 5.34 13.38
C ILE A 326 -11.34 3.91 13.94
N CYS A 327 -11.29 2.93 13.04
CA CYS A 327 -11.07 1.53 13.40
C CYS A 327 -10.63 0.73 12.18
N PHE A 328 -10.18 -0.50 12.42
CA PHE A 328 -9.76 -1.43 11.40
C PHE A 328 -9.97 -2.86 11.87
N ALA A 329 -10.07 -3.79 10.93
CA ALA A 329 -10.23 -5.20 11.24
C ALA A 329 -9.64 -6.09 10.15
N ASP A 330 -9.18 -7.26 10.56
CA ASP A 330 -8.97 -8.39 9.66
C ASP A 330 -10.10 -9.42 9.83
N ALA A 331 -10.41 -10.09 8.73
CA ALA A 331 -11.25 -11.28 8.68
C ALA A 331 -10.60 -12.33 7.76
N ALA A 332 -11.02 -13.59 7.91
CA ALA A 332 -10.59 -14.66 7.04
C ALA A 332 -11.73 -15.67 6.82
N THR A 333 -11.71 -16.31 5.67
CA THR A 333 -12.58 -17.42 5.26
C THR A 333 -11.70 -18.54 4.67
N ALA A 334 -12.30 -19.53 4.00
CA ALA A 334 -11.54 -20.54 3.28
C ALA A 334 -10.63 -19.89 2.21
N PRO A 335 -9.42 -20.44 1.95
CA PRO A 335 -8.47 -19.84 1.01
C PRO A 335 -9.04 -19.51 -0.38
N ILE A 336 -9.84 -20.43 -0.93
CA ILE A 336 -10.49 -20.28 -2.23
C ILE A 336 -11.57 -19.20 -2.26
N ASP A 337 -12.08 -18.80 -1.08
CA ASP A 337 -13.17 -17.83 -0.90
C ASP A 337 -12.65 -16.44 -0.53
N PHE A 338 -11.35 -16.17 -0.74
CA PHE A 338 -10.78 -14.83 -0.55
C PHE A 338 -11.59 -13.69 -1.24
N PRO A 339 -12.25 -13.88 -2.41
CA PRO A 339 -13.00 -12.79 -3.04
C PRO A 339 -14.12 -12.20 -2.17
N ILE A 340 -14.70 -13.00 -1.26
CA ILE A 340 -15.78 -12.55 -0.36
C ILE A 340 -15.29 -12.22 1.05
N ALA A 341 -14.01 -12.47 1.37
CA ALA A 341 -13.42 -12.11 2.66
C ALA A 341 -13.59 -10.62 3.05
N PRO A 342 -13.54 -9.64 2.11
CA PRO A 342 -13.71 -8.23 2.48
C PRO A 342 -15.10 -7.92 3.06
N VAL A 343 -16.15 -8.67 2.70
CA VAL A 343 -17.49 -8.55 3.31
C VAL A 343 -17.38 -8.69 4.82
N ALA A 344 -16.75 -9.78 5.30
CA ALA A 344 -16.60 -10.05 6.72
C ALA A 344 -15.73 -9.01 7.43
N ALA A 345 -14.67 -8.50 6.77
CA ALA A 345 -13.81 -7.45 7.33
C ALA A 345 -14.57 -6.11 7.45
N ILE A 346 -15.36 -5.74 6.43
CA ILE A 346 -16.20 -4.54 6.42
C ILE A 346 -17.28 -4.63 7.51
N GLU A 347 -18.01 -5.75 7.60
CA GLU A 347 -19.03 -5.95 8.64
C GLU A 347 -18.44 -5.84 10.04
N LYS A 348 -17.23 -6.36 10.25
CA LYS A 348 -16.52 -6.23 11.52
C LYS A 348 -16.13 -4.78 11.82
N VAL A 349 -15.64 -4.02 10.83
CA VAL A 349 -15.35 -2.59 10.96
C VAL A 349 -16.61 -1.80 11.33
N LEU A 350 -17.72 -2.01 10.61
CA LEU A 350 -19.00 -1.35 10.88
C LEU A 350 -19.53 -1.70 12.28
N LYS A 351 -19.41 -2.96 12.69
CA LYS A 351 -19.79 -3.41 14.05
C LYS A 351 -18.94 -2.76 15.13
N ILE A 352 -17.62 -2.63 14.93
CA ILE A 352 -16.70 -2.01 15.89
C ILE A 352 -17.00 -0.52 16.03
N SER A 353 -17.24 0.18 14.91
CA SER A 353 -17.52 1.63 14.94
C SER A 353 -18.96 1.96 15.35
N GLY A 354 -19.88 1.00 15.25
CA GLY A 354 -21.31 1.23 15.42
C GLY A 354 -21.95 1.99 14.26
N MET A 355 -21.23 2.17 13.15
CA MET A 355 -21.72 2.85 11.95
C MET A 355 -22.53 1.90 11.06
N LYS A 356 -23.41 2.48 10.26
CA LYS A 356 -24.14 1.75 9.22
C LYS A 356 -23.51 1.99 7.85
N LYS A 357 -23.87 1.17 6.87
CA LYS A 357 -23.37 1.29 5.49
C LYS A 357 -23.75 2.63 4.88
N GLU A 358 -24.92 3.17 5.25
CA GLU A 358 -25.45 4.43 4.73
C GLU A 358 -24.65 5.65 5.20
N ASP A 359 -23.89 5.51 6.30
CA ASP A 359 -23.02 6.56 6.83
C ASP A 359 -21.69 6.68 6.08
N ILE A 360 -21.38 5.73 5.18
CA ILE A 360 -20.11 5.67 4.45
C ILE A 360 -20.27 6.36 3.09
N SER A 361 -19.49 7.41 2.88
CA SER A 361 -19.54 8.22 1.66
C SER A 361 -18.83 7.53 0.49
N LEU A 362 -17.67 6.92 0.74
CA LEU A 362 -16.86 6.25 -0.29
C LEU A 362 -16.34 4.89 0.18
N TRP A 363 -16.33 3.95 -0.74
CA TRP A 363 -15.80 2.61 -0.54
C TRP A 363 -14.67 2.37 -1.53
N GLU A 364 -13.49 2.05 -1.02
CA GLU A 364 -12.41 1.51 -1.84
C GLU A 364 -12.29 0.01 -1.59
N ILE A 365 -12.87 -0.80 -2.47
CA ILE A 365 -12.80 -2.26 -2.41
C ILE A 365 -11.83 -2.70 -3.51
N ASN A 366 -10.63 -3.14 -3.12
CA ASN A 366 -9.55 -3.40 -4.08
C ASN A 366 -9.99 -4.39 -5.17
N GLU A 367 -9.86 -3.97 -6.43
CA GLU A 367 -10.29 -4.71 -7.61
C GLU A 367 -9.25 -5.78 -8.02
N ALA A 368 -8.98 -6.77 -7.17
CA ALA A 368 -8.10 -7.88 -7.57
C ALA A 368 -8.63 -8.59 -8.82
N PHE A 369 -9.96 -8.72 -8.90
CA PHE A 369 -10.71 -9.08 -10.09
C PHE A 369 -12.02 -8.29 -10.07
N SER A 370 -12.65 -8.05 -11.23
CA SER A 370 -13.95 -7.39 -11.30
C SER A 370 -15.01 -8.12 -10.47
N VAL A 371 -14.97 -9.45 -10.45
CA VAL A 371 -15.86 -10.27 -9.59
C VAL A 371 -15.72 -9.95 -8.10
N VAL A 372 -14.54 -9.54 -7.61
CA VAL A 372 -14.36 -9.18 -6.18
C VAL A 372 -15.20 -7.96 -5.85
N ALA A 373 -15.08 -6.88 -6.63
CA ALA A 373 -15.87 -5.68 -6.41
C ALA A 373 -17.37 -5.96 -6.55
N LEU A 374 -17.78 -6.65 -7.62
CA LEU A 374 -19.18 -7.00 -7.87
C LEU A 374 -19.79 -7.88 -6.76
N ALA A 375 -19.06 -8.91 -6.30
CA ALA A 375 -19.53 -9.79 -5.24
C ALA A 375 -19.70 -9.03 -3.91
N ASN A 376 -18.74 -8.18 -3.55
CA ASN A 376 -18.83 -7.40 -2.32
C ASN A 376 -19.97 -6.36 -2.40
N MET A 377 -20.14 -5.67 -3.53
CA MET A 377 -21.28 -4.76 -3.73
C MET A 377 -22.61 -5.49 -3.61
N LYS A 378 -22.73 -6.69 -4.21
CA LYS A 378 -23.95 -7.51 -4.14
C LYS A 378 -24.25 -7.96 -2.70
N LEU A 379 -23.27 -8.55 -2.01
CA LEU A 379 -23.45 -9.12 -0.67
C LEU A 379 -23.71 -8.05 0.39
N LEU A 380 -23.00 -6.92 0.30
CA LEU A 380 -23.19 -5.78 1.19
C LEU A 380 -24.32 -4.84 0.74
N GLN A 381 -24.92 -5.06 -0.44
CA GLN A 381 -25.95 -4.19 -1.02
C GLN A 381 -25.49 -2.72 -1.11
N LEU A 382 -24.32 -2.49 -1.71
CA LEU A 382 -23.72 -1.16 -1.87
C LEU A 382 -24.15 -0.51 -3.17
N GLU A 383 -24.20 0.82 -3.15
CA GLU A 383 -24.41 1.64 -4.35
C GLU A 383 -23.10 1.75 -5.15
N GLU A 384 -23.10 1.30 -6.41
CA GLU A 384 -21.93 1.33 -7.29
C GLU A 384 -21.34 2.75 -7.47
N THR A 385 -22.17 3.79 -7.35
CA THR A 385 -21.78 5.20 -7.45
C THR A 385 -20.92 5.67 -6.29
N LYS A 386 -20.75 4.87 -5.23
CA LYS A 386 -19.89 5.14 -4.07
C LYS A 386 -18.68 4.20 -3.98
N VAL A 387 -18.57 3.20 -4.85
CA VAL A 387 -17.53 2.16 -4.79
C VAL A 387 -16.53 2.38 -5.92
N ASN A 388 -15.24 2.53 -5.60
CA ASN A 388 -14.14 2.68 -6.56
C ASN A 388 -14.43 3.76 -7.63
N ILE A 389 -14.86 4.95 -7.18
CA ILE A 389 -15.42 5.99 -8.05
C ILE A 389 -14.40 6.62 -9.00
N HIS A 390 -13.11 6.41 -8.74
CA HIS A 390 -11.98 6.89 -9.55
C HIS A 390 -11.19 5.72 -10.16
N GLY A 391 -11.85 4.57 -10.34
CA GLY A 391 -11.24 3.34 -10.84
C GLY A 391 -10.48 2.59 -9.76
N GLY A 392 -9.78 1.54 -10.16
CA GLY A 392 -9.09 0.66 -9.22
C GLY A 392 -8.13 -0.31 -9.89
N ALA A 393 -7.79 -1.38 -9.18
CA ALA A 393 -6.70 -2.27 -9.55
C ALA A 393 -6.90 -3.03 -10.89
N VAL A 394 -8.13 -3.15 -11.41
CA VAL A 394 -8.39 -3.71 -12.75
C VAL A 394 -7.84 -2.79 -13.86
N SER A 395 -7.88 -1.48 -13.66
CA SER A 395 -7.49 -0.50 -14.69
C SER A 395 -6.21 0.27 -14.35
N ILE A 396 -5.95 0.57 -13.08
CA ILE A 396 -4.75 1.28 -12.62
C ILE A 396 -3.58 0.30 -12.40
N GLY A 397 -3.89 -0.98 -12.12
CA GLY A 397 -2.92 -2.02 -11.85
C GLY A 397 -2.78 -2.39 -10.36
N HIS A 398 -2.12 -3.53 -10.09
CA HIS A 398 -2.06 -4.15 -8.77
C HIS A 398 -0.64 -4.57 -8.34
N PRO A 399 0.23 -3.62 -7.94
CA PRO A 399 1.43 -3.98 -7.20
C PRO A 399 0.99 -4.48 -5.82
N LEU A 400 1.12 -5.80 -5.58
CA LEU A 400 0.47 -6.52 -4.49
C LEU A 400 0.67 -5.84 -3.13
N GLY A 401 1.93 -5.65 -2.72
CA GLY A 401 2.28 -5.06 -1.43
C GLY A 401 1.89 -3.59 -1.26
N MET A 402 1.65 -2.86 -2.35
CA MET A 402 1.33 -1.43 -2.37
C MET A 402 -0.17 -1.14 -2.28
N SER A 403 -0.99 -1.98 -2.90
CA SER A 403 -2.38 -1.62 -3.23
C SER A 403 -3.26 -1.34 -2.02
N GLY A 404 -3.05 -2.05 -0.90
CA GLY A 404 -3.76 -1.76 0.35
C GLY A 404 -3.48 -0.37 0.92
N ALA A 405 -2.24 0.13 0.78
CA ALA A 405 -1.90 1.49 1.19
C ALA A 405 -2.40 2.55 0.19
N ARG A 406 -2.42 2.20 -1.12
CA ARG A 406 -2.95 3.07 -2.19
C ARG A 406 -4.41 3.41 -1.97
N ILE A 407 -5.26 2.41 -1.73
CA ILE A 407 -6.69 2.65 -1.54
C ILE A 407 -6.98 3.50 -0.30
N LEU A 408 -6.20 3.33 0.77
CA LEU A 408 -6.29 4.18 1.95
C LEU A 408 -5.86 5.62 1.65
N THR A 409 -4.74 5.78 0.94
CA THR A 409 -4.26 7.09 0.45
C THR A 409 -5.32 7.79 -0.38
N HIS A 410 -5.97 7.05 -1.28
CA HIS A 410 -7.00 7.62 -2.14
C HIS A 410 -8.19 8.15 -1.36
N LEU A 411 -8.66 7.42 -0.34
CA LEU A 411 -9.72 7.92 0.55
C LEU A 411 -9.29 9.20 1.29
N VAL A 412 -8.03 9.30 1.72
CA VAL A 412 -7.50 10.50 2.40
C VAL A 412 -7.63 11.74 1.51
N HIS A 413 -7.49 11.61 0.19
CA HIS A 413 -7.58 12.76 -0.73
C HIS A 413 -8.99 12.96 -1.32
N SER A 414 -9.75 11.89 -1.54
CA SER A 414 -11.04 11.95 -2.23
C SER A 414 -12.24 12.25 -1.32
N LEU A 415 -12.16 11.92 -0.03
CA LEU A 415 -13.22 12.26 0.92
C LEU A 415 -13.27 13.78 1.18
N LYS A 416 -14.48 14.30 1.33
CA LYS A 416 -14.71 15.68 1.79
C LYS A 416 -14.69 15.74 3.32
N ALA A 417 -14.48 16.93 3.88
CA ALA A 417 -14.42 17.13 5.32
C ALA A 417 -15.63 16.51 6.04
N ASN A 418 -15.37 15.76 7.11
CA ASN A 418 -16.33 14.98 7.90
C ASN A 418 -16.96 13.75 7.23
N GLU A 419 -16.61 13.43 5.99
CA GLU A 419 -17.06 12.18 5.37
C GLU A 419 -16.26 10.97 5.90
N TYR A 420 -16.91 9.82 5.89
CA TYR A 420 -16.32 8.54 6.25
C TYR A 420 -16.09 7.71 5.00
N GLY A 421 -14.96 7.00 4.97
CA GLY A 421 -14.66 6.05 3.91
C GLY A 421 -14.07 4.76 4.45
N ILE A 422 -14.37 3.66 3.77
CA ILE A 422 -13.84 2.33 4.11
C ILE A 422 -12.98 1.83 2.95
N ALA A 423 -11.71 1.54 3.27
CA ALA A 423 -10.81 0.79 2.41
C ALA A 423 -10.86 -0.68 2.82
N ALA A 424 -11.05 -1.59 1.86
CA ALA A 424 -11.06 -3.02 2.09
C ALA A 424 -10.32 -3.77 0.98
N ILE A 425 -9.54 -4.78 1.35
CA ILE A 425 -8.70 -5.52 0.42
C ILE A 425 -8.64 -7.00 0.82
N CYS A 426 -8.94 -7.88 -0.12
CA CYS A 426 -8.73 -9.32 0.04
C CYS A 426 -7.26 -9.69 -0.08
N ASN A 427 -6.85 -10.86 0.39
CA ASN A 427 -5.52 -11.39 0.23
C ASN A 427 -5.51 -12.91 0.03
N GLY A 428 -4.54 -13.41 -0.74
CA GLY A 428 -4.32 -14.84 -0.93
C GLY A 428 -4.23 -15.57 0.41
N GLY A 429 -4.74 -16.81 0.44
CA GLY A 429 -4.93 -17.56 1.68
C GLY A 429 -6.28 -17.35 2.38
N GLY A 430 -7.18 -16.54 1.80
CA GLY A 430 -8.58 -16.40 2.27
C GLY A 430 -8.82 -15.21 3.21
N GLY A 431 -7.86 -14.31 3.35
CA GLY A 431 -7.94 -13.18 4.27
C GLY A 431 -8.51 -11.90 3.63
N ALA A 432 -8.85 -10.93 4.48
CA ALA A 432 -9.02 -9.54 4.09
C ALA A 432 -8.73 -8.60 5.26
N SER A 433 -8.28 -7.40 4.93
CA SER A 433 -8.15 -6.27 5.86
C SER A 433 -9.11 -5.15 5.44
N ALA A 434 -9.71 -4.47 6.42
CA ALA A 434 -10.53 -3.29 6.23
C ALA A 434 -10.17 -2.18 7.23
N MET A 435 -10.25 -0.92 6.79
CA MET A 435 -9.98 0.26 7.60
C MET A 435 -11.00 1.36 7.32
N LEU A 436 -11.58 1.90 8.38
CA LEU A 436 -12.46 3.05 8.36
C LEU A 436 -11.68 4.31 8.75
N ILE A 437 -11.77 5.33 7.91
CA ILE A 437 -11.24 6.66 8.21
C ILE A 437 -12.33 7.72 8.14
N LYS A 438 -12.09 8.82 8.85
CA LYS A 438 -12.88 10.05 8.74
C LYS A 438 -11.99 11.16 8.22
N LYS A 439 -12.43 11.88 7.18
CA LYS A 439 -11.74 13.08 6.71
C LYS A 439 -11.92 14.22 7.71
N ILE A 440 -10.84 14.95 7.98
CA ILE A 440 -10.82 16.13 8.85
C ILE A 440 -11.02 17.40 8.03
#